data_AF-A0A965GQE8-F1
#
_entry.id   AF-A0A965GQE8-F1
#
_cell.length_a   1.000
_cell.length_b   1.000
_cell.length_c   1.000
_cell.angle_alpha   90.00
_cell.angle_beta   90.00
_cell.angle_gamma   90.00
#
_symmetry.space_group_name_H-M   'P 1'
#
loop_
_entity.id
_entity.type
_entity.pdbx_description
1 polymer ?
#
loop_
_entity_poly.entity_id
_entity_poly.type
_entity_poly.pdbx_seq_one_letter_code
_entity_poly.pdbx_strand_id
1 'polypeptide(L)'
;MGYLDNSSVTVDAILTLKGRELLAKGGDSFSITQFALGDDEVDYSLWNPDHPLGTAYYGTIIENMPIVEAVPDETQALKYKLITLPKQTTNIPVVTVGNKSITLSAPGDSTIIAPNTSNFKGGNATLGYTAILSDSSVADIQVTRALQNSVLPTTPRFIGDNEDAQSVAVAGFEFRVVAKTQLIEDKTATITVIANETGGSITVNLTVKKATTATL
;
A
#
# COMPACT_ATOMS: atom_id res chain seq x y z
N MET A 1 -42.02 -6.27 19.81
CA MET A 1 -40.62 -6.61 20.09
C MET A 1 -40.06 -7.24 18.82
N GLY A 2 -39.51 -6.42 17.92
CA GLY A 2 -39.04 -6.88 16.61
C GLY A 2 -37.64 -7.49 16.74
N TYR A 3 -37.53 -8.76 16.40
CA TYR A 3 -36.26 -9.45 16.21
C TYR A 3 -35.59 -8.83 14.97
N LEU A 4 -34.43 -8.19 15.15
CA LEU A 4 -33.61 -7.82 14.00
C LEU A 4 -33.00 -9.10 13.44
N ASP A 5 -33.46 -9.51 12.26
CA ASP A 5 -32.80 -10.55 11.49
C ASP A 5 -31.51 -9.96 10.88
N ASN A 6 -30.36 -10.42 11.38
CA ASN A 6 -29.04 -9.98 10.92
C ASN A 6 -28.60 -10.74 9.64
N SER A 7 -29.55 -11.31 8.90
CA SER A 7 -29.31 -12.10 7.68
C SER A 7 -28.92 -11.26 6.46
N SER A 8 -29.23 -9.97 6.46
CA SER A 8 -28.92 -9.07 5.35
C SER A 8 -28.37 -7.74 5.85
N VAL A 9 -27.21 -7.37 5.34
CA VAL A 9 -26.61 -6.04 5.50
C VAL A 9 -26.68 -5.35 4.13
N THR A 10 -27.36 -4.22 4.06
CA THR A 10 -27.39 -3.37 2.87
C THR A 10 -26.30 -2.31 3.02
N VAL A 11 -25.41 -2.21 2.03
CA VAL A 11 -24.34 -1.22 1.98
C VAL A 11 -24.56 -0.31 0.77
N ASP A 12 -24.51 1.01 0.99
CA ASP A 12 -24.44 1.99 -0.08
C ASP A 12 -22.97 2.27 -0.41
N ALA A 13 -22.60 2.25 -1.68
CA ALA A 13 -21.21 2.37 -2.11
C ALA A 13 -21.10 3.14 -3.43
N ILE A 14 -20.10 4.02 -3.50
CA ILE A 14 -19.74 4.75 -4.71
C ILE A 14 -18.54 4.05 -5.37
N LEU A 15 -18.66 3.74 -6.66
CA LEU A 15 -17.58 3.12 -7.42
C LEU A 15 -16.47 4.12 -7.71
N THR A 16 -15.22 3.66 -7.66
CA THR A 16 -14.06 4.41 -8.14
C THR A 16 -14.03 4.48 -9.67
N LEU A 17 -13.09 5.23 -10.23
CA LEU A 17 -12.88 5.25 -11.69
C LEU A 17 -12.65 3.84 -12.25
N LYS A 18 -11.83 3.03 -11.56
CA LYS A 18 -11.56 1.65 -12.00
C LYS A 18 -12.79 0.76 -11.87
N GLY A 19 -13.57 0.91 -10.79
CA GLY A 19 -14.83 0.20 -10.62
C GLY A 19 -15.83 0.50 -11.74
N ARG A 20 -15.97 1.78 -12.13
CA ARG A 20 -16.83 2.18 -13.26
C ARG A 20 -16.33 1.62 -14.59
N GLU A 21 -15.01 1.57 -14.82
CA GLU A 21 -14.42 0.95 -16.02
C GLU A 21 -14.77 -0.53 -16.11
N LEU A 22 -14.63 -1.29 -15.01
CA LEU A 22 -14.95 -2.72 -14.97
C LEU A 22 -16.44 -2.98 -15.15
N LEU A 23 -17.29 -2.15 -14.55
CA LEU A 23 -18.74 -2.24 -14.73
C LEU A 23 -19.13 -1.96 -16.20
N ALA A 24 -18.51 -0.95 -16.82
CA ALA A 24 -18.77 -0.58 -18.22
C ALA A 24 -18.34 -1.65 -19.24
N LYS A 25 -17.36 -2.50 -18.90
CA LYS A 25 -16.95 -3.64 -19.75
C LYS A 25 -18.01 -4.74 -19.84
N GLY A 26 -18.92 -4.83 -18.87
CA GLY A 26 -20.00 -5.82 -18.84
C GLY A 26 -19.54 -7.25 -18.56
N GLY A 27 -20.52 -8.18 -18.52
CA GLY A 27 -20.30 -9.58 -18.14
C GLY A 27 -19.89 -9.75 -16.67
N ASP A 28 -19.07 -10.76 -16.39
CA ASP A 28 -18.54 -11.04 -15.04
C ASP A 28 -17.30 -10.19 -14.67
N SER A 29 -17.05 -9.11 -15.44
CA SER A 29 -15.89 -8.22 -15.26
C SER A 29 -15.92 -7.43 -13.95
N PHE A 30 -17.10 -7.28 -13.35
CA PHE A 30 -17.30 -6.62 -12.06
C PHE A 30 -17.77 -7.64 -11.02
N SER A 31 -16.81 -8.33 -10.39
CA SER A 31 -17.04 -9.24 -9.27
C SER A 31 -16.23 -8.80 -8.05
N ILE A 32 -16.92 -8.66 -6.91
CA ILE A 32 -16.27 -8.29 -5.64
C ILE A 32 -15.72 -9.57 -5.01
N THR A 33 -14.40 -9.76 -5.08
CA THR A 33 -13.72 -10.95 -4.56
C THR A 33 -13.01 -10.73 -3.23
N GLN A 34 -12.74 -9.47 -2.88
CA GLN A 34 -12.13 -9.07 -1.61
C GLN A 34 -12.72 -7.74 -1.16
N PHE A 35 -12.64 -7.48 0.14
CA PHE A 35 -12.92 -6.18 0.73
C PHE A 35 -11.81 -5.84 1.73
N ALA A 36 -11.64 -4.55 1.98
CA ALA A 36 -10.82 -4.04 3.06
C ALA A 36 -11.64 -2.99 3.83
N LEU A 37 -11.39 -2.90 5.13
CA LEU A 37 -11.97 -1.87 5.98
C LEU A 37 -10.85 -0.88 6.34
N GLY A 38 -11.19 0.38 6.52
CA GLY A 38 -10.26 1.42 6.98
C GLY A 38 -10.91 2.30 8.03
N ASP A 39 -10.10 3.07 8.74
CA ASP A 39 -10.51 3.99 9.81
C ASP A 39 -9.98 5.42 9.58
N ASP A 40 -9.87 5.82 8.31
CA ASP A 40 -9.34 7.14 7.88
C ASP A 40 -10.09 8.34 8.51
N GLU A 41 -11.32 8.14 8.98
CA GLU A 41 -12.19 9.17 9.57
C GLU A 41 -12.03 9.32 11.09
N VAL A 42 -11.34 8.39 11.75
CA VAL A 42 -11.28 8.33 13.22
C VAL A 42 -10.00 8.98 13.73
N ASP A 43 -10.12 10.16 14.34
CA ASP A 43 -9.01 10.76 15.10
C ASP A 43 -8.96 10.23 16.53
N TYR A 44 -8.11 9.23 16.76
CA TYR A 44 -7.92 8.65 18.09
C TYR A 44 -7.24 9.61 19.10
N SER A 45 -6.67 10.73 18.67
CA SER A 45 -6.13 11.74 19.59
C SER A 45 -7.21 12.47 20.40
N LEU A 46 -8.47 12.40 19.93
CA LEU A 46 -9.64 12.94 20.63
C LEU A 46 -10.12 12.04 21.79
N TRP A 47 -9.49 10.88 21.98
CA TRP A 47 -9.71 10.04 23.15
C TRP A 47 -9.18 10.74 24.40
N ASN A 48 -10.06 10.99 25.38
CA ASN A 48 -9.73 11.73 26.59
C ASN A 48 -9.87 10.86 27.86
N PRO A 49 -8.78 10.25 28.36
CA PRO A 49 -8.78 9.49 29.61
C PRO A 49 -9.04 10.32 30.87
N ASP A 50 -8.95 11.65 30.81
CA ASP A 50 -9.14 12.54 31.96
C ASP A 50 -10.55 13.15 31.98
N HIS A 51 -11.50 12.57 31.22
CA HIS A 51 -12.86 13.10 31.16
C HIS A 51 -13.53 13.12 32.55
N PRO A 52 -14.05 14.27 33.04
CA PRO A 52 -14.58 14.43 34.40
C PRO A 52 -15.74 13.48 34.75
N LEU A 53 -16.49 13.04 33.74
CA LEU A 53 -17.62 12.11 33.89
C LEU A 53 -17.19 10.62 33.93
N GLY A 54 -15.89 10.33 33.94
CA GLY A 54 -15.34 8.98 34.07
C GLY A 54 -15.17 8.23 32.76
N THR A 55 -14.80 6.96 32.87
CA THR A 55 -14.35 6.09 31.76
C THR A 55 -15.38 5.90 30.65
N ALA A 56 -16.67 6.02 30.97
CA ALA A 56 -17.75 5.92 29.99
C ALA A 56 -17.74 7.06 28.96
N TYR A 57 -17.05 8.16 29.24
CA TYR A 57 -17.06 9.36 28.39
C TYR A 57 -15.76 9.61 27.63
N TYR A 58 -14.76 8.75 27.76
CA TYR A 58 -13.45 8.95 27.13
C TYR A 58 -13.53 9.03 25.60
N GLY A 59 -14.48 8.31 25.01
CA GLY A 59 -14.73 8.27 23.57
C GLY A 59 -15.83 9.19 23.07
N THR A 60 -16.46 9.99 23.93
CA THR A 60 -17.68 10.77 23.59
C THR A 60 -17.48 11.64 22.35
N ILE A 61 -16.29 12.21 22.17
CA ILE A 61 -16.00 13.06 21.00
C ILE A 61 -15.97 12.22 19.73
N ILE A 62 -15.24 11.09 19.75
CA ILE A 62 -15.09 10.17 18.62
C ILE A 62 -16.45 9.59 18.21
N GLU A 63 -17.26 9.16 19.18
CA GLU A 63 -18.58 8.56 18.95
C GLU A 63 -19.61 9.55 18.36
N ASN A 64 -19.44 10.85 18.62
CA ASN A 64 -20.31 11.90 18.10
C ASN A 64 -19.77 12.56 16.82
N MET A 65 -18.68 12.04 16.23
CA MET A 65 -18.19 12.58 14.95
C MET A 65 -19.19 12.27 13.82
N PRO A 66 -19.44 13.22 12.91
CA PRO A 66 -20.25 12.95 11.74
C PRO A 66 -19.52 11.97 10.82
N ILE A 67 -20.24 10.94 10.35
CA ILE A 67 -19.75 10.06 9.28
C ILE A 67 -19.70 10.87 7.98
N VAL A 68 -18.58 10.82 7.27
CA VAL A 68 -18.44 11.49 5.97
C VAL A 68 -18.86 10.58 4.81
N GLU A 69 -19.13 11.19 3.65
CA GLU A 69 -19.57 10.44 2.47
C GLU A 69 -18.43 9.65 1.81
N ALA A 70 -18.79 8.62 1.03
CA ALA A 70 -17.81 7.82 0.31
C ALA A 70 -17.03 8.66 -0.73
N VAL A 71 -15.70 8.66 -0.62
CA VAL A 71 -14.83 9.38 -1.56
C VAL A 71 -14.47 8.47 -2.75
N PRO A 72 -14.81 8.83 -3.99
CA PRO A 72 -14.50 7.99 -5.17
C PRO A 72 -13.04 8.08 -5.62
N ASP A 73 -12.25 8.99 -5.04
CA ASP A 73 -10.83 9.16 -5.31
C ASP A 73 -10.00 8.11 -4.55
N GLU A 74 -9.40 7.20 -5.30
CA GLU A 74 -8.56 6.12 -4.80
C GLU A 74 -7.32 6.63 -4.06
N THR A 75 -6.85 7.85 -4.32
CA THR A 75 -5.66 8.40 -3.67
C THR A 75 -5.90 8.87 -2.23
N GLN A 76 -7.15 9.19 -1.90
CA GLN A 76 -7.54 9.70 -0.59
C GLN A 76 -8.32 8.67 0.24
N ALA A 77 -8.89 7.64 -0.39
CA ALA A 77 -9.62 6.58 0.28
C ALA A 77 -8.72 5.41 0.72
N LEU A 78 -9.04 4.78 1.86
CA LEU A 78 -8.39 3.58 2.40
C LEU A 78 -6.87 3.71 2.59
N LYS A 79 -6.43 4.83 3.17
CA LYS A 79 -5.02 5.08 3.47
C LYS A 79 -4.55 4.25 4.66
N TYR A 80 -5.37 4.16 5.70
CA TYR A 80 -5.17 3.38 6.90
C TYR A 80 -6.16 2.21 6.91
N LYS A 81 -5.68 1.05 6.45
CA LYS A 81 -6.49 -0.17 6.42
C LYS A 81 -6.40 -0.89 7.76
N LEU A 82 -7.56 -1.34 8.23
CA LEU A 82 -7.65 -2.24 9.36
C LEU A 82 -7.06 -3.60 8.98
N ILE A 83 -6.28 -4.16 9.89
CA ILE A 83 -5.68 -5.48 9.75
C ILE A 83 -6.30 -6.43 10.78
N THR A 84 -6.58 -7.67 10.35
CA THR A 84 -7.03 -8.71 11.26
C THR A 84 -5.86 -9.62 11.58
N LEU A 85 -5.46 -9.65 12.86
CA LEU A 85 -4.41 -10.53 13.35
C LEU A 85 -5.02 -11.69 14.17
N PRO A 86 -4.45 -12.91 14.10
CA PRO A 86 -4.85 -14.01 14.97
C PRO A 86 -4.76 -13.63 16.46
N LYS A 87 -5.67 -14.18 17.28
CA LYS A 87 -5.77 -13.87 18.73
C LYS A 87 -4.50 -14.16 19.55
N GLN A 88 -3.53 -14.89 19.00
CA GLN A 88 -2.26 -15.24 19.67
C GLN A 88 -1.06 -14.40 19.18
N THR A 89 -1.30 -13.37 18.38
CA THR A 89 -0.22 -12.48 17.90
C THR A 89 0.21 -11.54 19.01
N THR A 90 1.36 -11.82 19.64
CA THR A 90 1.91 -11.00 20.74
C THR A 90 2.57 -9.70 20.24
N ASN A 91 3.06 -9.69 19.01
CA ASN A 91 3.82 -8.57 18.44
C ASN A 91 3.27 -8.19 17.07
N ILE A 92 3.22 -6.89 16.77
CA ILE A 92 2.78 -6.39 15.47
C ILE A 92 3.77 -6.83 14.38
N PRO A 93 3.29 -7.32 13.22
CA PRO A 93 4.15 -7.64 12.09
C PRO A 93 4.92 -6.41 11.60
N VAL A 94 6.21 -6.56 11.33
CA VAL A 94 7.05 -5.48 10.81
C VAL A 94 7.73 -5.93 9.53
N VAL A 95 7.60 -5.12 8.48
CA VAL A 95 8.31 -5.38 7.22
C VAL A 95 9.74 -4.88 7.32
N THR A 96 10.67 -5.75 6.93
CA THR A 96 12.11 -5.47 6.90
C THR A 96 12.64 -5.79 5.52
N VAL A 97 13.69 -5.05 5.13
CA VAL A 97 14.39 -5.21 3.85
C VAL A 97 15.88 -5.17 4.14
N GLY A 98 16.68 -5.89 3.35
CA GLY A 98 18.14 -5.97 3.57
C GLY A 98 18.83 -4.60 3.53
N ASN A 99 18.43 -3.74 2.59
CA ASN A 99 19.01 -2.41 2.40
C ASN A 99 17.90 -1.35 2.41
N LYS A 100 17.96 -0.42 3.36
CA LYS A 100 17.04 0.74 3.42
C LYS A 100 17.46 1.91 2.51
N SER A 101 18.71 1.92 2.08
CA SER A 101 19.25 2.87 1.12
C SER A 101 20.03 2.10 0.07
N ILE A 102 19.71 2.35 -1.19
CA ILE A 102 20.27 1.69 -2.37
C ILE A 102 20.86 2.77 -3.26
N THR A 103 22.15 2.63 -3.59
CA THR A 103 22.82 3.47 -4.58
C THR A 103 23.22 2.61 -5.77
N LEU A 104 22.72 2.95 -6.96
CA LEU A 104 23.12 2.34 -8.22
C LEU A 104 24.12 3.27 -8.90
N SER A 105 25.33 2.77 -9.16
CA SER A 105 26.48 3.60 -9.54
C SER A 105 26.64 3.74 -11.05
N ALA A 106 26.16 2.77 -11.81
CA ALA A 106 26.22 2.76 -13.26
C ALA A 106 24.85 2.50 -13.90
N PRO A 107 24.63 2.95 -15.15
CA PRO A 107 23.41 2.66 -15.87
C PRO A 107 23.30 1.16 -16.16
N GLY A 108 22.12 0.57 -15.91
CA GLY A 108 21.91 -0.87 -16.00
C GLY A 108 22.32 -1.67 -14.75
N ASP A 109 22.95 -1.03 -13.74
CA ASP A 109 23.12 -1.65 -12.43
C ASP A 109 21.76 -2.04 -11.86
N SER A 110 21.74 -3.18 -11.17
CA SER A 110 20.53 -3.67 -10.56
C SER A 110 20.76 -4.22 -9.18
N THR A 111 19.75 -4.12 -8.35
CA THR A 111 19.73 -4.75 -7.04
C THR A 111 18.42 -5.50 -6.82
N ILE A 112 18.45 -6.46 -5.91
CA ILE A 112 17.29 -7.24 -5.52
C ILE A 112 16.81 -6.74 -4.17
N ILE A 113 15.52 -6.39 -4.09
CA ILE A 113 14.81 -6.10 -2.86
C ILE A 113 14.01 -7.35 -2.51
N ALA A 114 14.49 -8.06 -1.50
CA ALA A 114 13.81 -9.20 -0.88
C ALA A 114 13.25 -8.77 0.49
N PRO A 115 11.98 -8.35 0.56
CA PRO A 115 11.34 -8.02 1.83
C PRO A 115 11.04 -9.27 2.65
N ASN A 116 11.03 -9.10 3.97
CA ASN A 116 10.66 -10.11 4.94
C ASN A 116 9.75 -9.51 6.01
N THR A 117 8.74 -10.26 6.43
CA THR A 117 7.83 -9.86 7.51
C THR A 117 8.26 -10.53 8.80
N SER A 118 8.81 -9.74 9.71
CA SER A 118 9.18 -10.17 11.06
C SER A 118 7.95 -10.17 11.98
N ASN A 119 8.05 -10.85 13.12
CA ASN A 119 7.05 -10.91 14.20
C ASN A 119 5.73 -11.61 13.86
N PHE A 120 5.56 -12.13 12.64
CA PHE A 120 4.37 -12.91 12.27
C PHE A 120 4.76 -14.06 11.33
N LYS A 121 4.68 -15.29 11.83
CA LYS A 121 5.11 -16.48 11.08
C LYS A 121 4.21 -16.69 9.87
N GLY A 122 4.80 -16.66 8.67
CA GLY A 122 4.05 -16.77 7.42
C GLY A 122 3.27 -15.52 7.06
N GLY A 123 3.60 -14.37 7.65
CA GLY A 123 2.86 -13.11 7.53
C GLY A 123 2.86 -12.41 6.18
N ASN A 124 3.20 -13.13 5.12
CA ASN A 124 3.01 -12.66 3.76
C ASN A 124 3.16 -13.78 2.73
N ALA A 125 2.83 -15.02 3.12
CA ALA A 125 3.18 -16.20 2.34
C ALA A 125 2.27 -16.42 1.13
N THR A 126 1.04 -15.89 1.16
CA THR A 126 0.03 -16.12 0.10
C THR A 126 -0.07 -14.92 -0.84
N LEU A 127 -0.26 -13.71 -0.29
CA LEU A 127 -0.48 -12.49 -1.09
C LEU A 127 0.81 -11.70 -1.38
N GLY A 128 1.95 -12.08 -0.79
CA GLY A 128 3.25 -11.44 -1.00
C GLY A 128 3.23 -9.93 -0.82
N TYR A 129 4.21 -9.24 -1.38
CA TYR A 129 4.41 -7.81 -1.17
C TYR A 129 3.97 -7.02 -2.41
N THR A 130 3.68 -5.74 -2.22
CA THR A 130 3.54 -4.77 -3.30
C THR A 130 4.65 -3.75 -3.16
N ALA A 131 5.46 -3.58 -4.20
CA ALA A 131 6.49 -2.56 -4.27
C ALA A 131 6.01 -1.43 -5.19
N ILE A 132 6.09 -0.20 -4.70
CA ILE A 132 5.69 1.01 -5.40
C ILE A 132 6.94 1.87 -5.59
N LEU A 133 7.38 2.01 -6.83
CA LEU A 133 8.40 2.96 -7.23
C LEU A 133 7.76 4.34 -7.42
N SER A 134 8.29 5.36 -6.77
CA SER A 134 7.75 6.73 -6.83
C SER A 134 7.94 7.40 -8.20
N ASP A 135 9.04 7.08 -8.89
CA ASP A 135 9.41 7.72 -10.17
C ASP A 135 10.03 6.70 -11.13
N SER A 136 9.28 6.36 -12.18
CA SER A 136 9.74 5.48 -13.27
C SER A 136 10.80 6.10 -14.18
N SER A 137 11.08 7.39 -14.12
CA SER A 137 12.17 8.04 -14.86
C SER A 137 13.55 7.69 -14.29
N VAL A 138 13.62 7.28 -13.02
CA VAL A 138 14.87 6.97 -12.30
C VAL A 138 15.28 5.50 -12.49
N ALA A 139 14.33 4.58 -12.36
CA ALA A 139 14.58 3.15 -12.42
C ALA A 139 13.38 2.39 -12.99
N ASP A 140 13.63 1.16 -13.41
CA ASP A 140 12.59 0.18 -13.69
C ASP A 140 12.49 -0.81 -12.53
N ILE A 141 11.27 -1.28 -12.24
CA ILE A 141 11.01 -2.25 -11.17
C ILE A 141 10.31 -3.49 -11.75
N GLN A 142 10.91 -4.65 -11.51
CA GLN A 142 10.50 -5.92 -12.10
C GLN A 142 10.31 -6.96 -11.00
N VAL A 143 9.35 -7.88 -11.17
CA VAL A 143 9.18 -8.99 -10.23
C VAL A 143 10.13 -10.12 -10.60
N THR A 144 10.93 -10.57 -9.64
CA THR A 144 11.80 -11.75 -9.82
C THR A 144 11.10 -13.03 -9.34
N ARG A 145 10.29 -12.94 -8.28
CA ARG A 145 9.46 -14.06 -7.80
C ARG A 145 7.99 -13.65 -7.75
N ALA A 146 7.22 -14.13 -8.71
CA ALA A 146 5.81 -13.77 -8.89
C ALA A 146 4.86 -14.47 -7.91
N LEU A 147 3.67 -13.89 -7.75
CA LEU A 147 2.54 -14.49 -7.04
C LEU A 147 1.91 -15.59 -7.90
N GLN A 148 1.50 -16.72 -7.30
CA GLN A 148 0.85 -17.81 -8.05
C GLN A 148 -0.50 -17.39 -8.66
N ASN A 149 -1.19 -16.43 -8.04
CA ASN A 149 -2.37 -15.78 -8.60
C ASN A 149 -2.03 -14.30 -8.74
N SER A 150 -2.00 -13.80 -9.97
CA SER A 150 -1.65 -12.41 -10.35
C SER A 150 -2.71 -11.37 -9.92
N VAL A 151 -3.24 -11.49 -8.70
CA VAL A 151 -4.12 -10.50 -8.07
C VAL A 151 -3.22 -9.34 -7.65
N LEU A 152 -3.15 -8.31 -8.49
CA LEU A 152 -2.60 -7.02 -8.10
C LEU A 152 -3.52 -6.46 -7.02
N PRO A 153 -3.04 -6.24 -5.78
CA PRO A 153 -3.81 -5.48 -4.82
C PRO A 153 -3.98 -4.06 -5.38
N THR A 154 -5.18 -3.50 -5.26
CA THR A 154 -5.44 -2.09 -5.55
C THR A 154 -4.84 -1.25 -4.42
N THR A 155 -3.51 -1.17 -4.38
CA THR A 155 -2.84 -0.14 -3.58
C THR A 155 -2.94 1.18 -4.33
N PRO A 156 -3.32 2.27 -3.64
CA PRO A 156 -3.44 3.58 -4.26
C PRO A 156 -2.12 3.96 -4.91
N ARG A 157 -2.19 4.45 -6.15
CA ARG A 157 -1.04 4.98 -6.89
C ARG A 157 -0.97 6.48 -6.59
N PHE A 158 0.12 6.93 -5.98
CA PHE A 158 0.39 8.36 -5.90
C PHE A 158 0.87 8.83 -7.28
N ILE A 159 0.03 9.59 -8.00
CA ILE A 159 0.46 10.34 -9.18
C ILE A 159 1.01 11.66 -8.66
N GLY A 160 2.33 11.84 -8.75
CA GLY A 160 2.94 13.14 -8.52
C GLY A 160 2.62 14.09 -9.67
N ASP A 161 2.66 15.40 -9.41
CA ASP A 161 2.35 16.49 -10.36
C ASP A 161 3.36 16.63 -11.53
N ASN A 162 4.10 15.57 -11.86
CA ASN A 162 5.05 15.49 -12.96
C ASN A 162 4.59 14.41 -13.94
N GLU A 163 4.14 14.79 -15.13
CA GLU A 163 3.65 13.84 -16.14
C GLU A 163 4.72 12.82 -16.59
N ASP A 164 6.00 13.16 -16.49
CA ASP A 164 7.12 12.27 -16.82
C ASP A 164 7.47 11.26 -15.70
N ALA A 165 7.13 11.58 -14.45
CA ALA A 165 7.48 10.79 -13.27
C ALA A 165 6.26 9.97 -12.79
N GLN A 166 5.95 8.90 -13.53
CA GLN A 166 4.85 8.02 -13.17
C GLN A 166 5.26 7.03 -12.09
N SER A 167 4.42 6.85 -11.07
CA SER A 167 4.62 5.82 -10.05
C SER A 167 4.23 4.44 -10.59
N VAL A 168 5.05 3.43 -10.30
CA VAL A 168 4.88 2.07 -10.79
C VAL A 168 4.74 1.13 -9.62
N ALA A 169 3.59 0.47 -9.52
CA ALA A 169 3.29 -0.53 -8.48
C ALA A 169 3.30 -1.94 -9.07
N VAL A 170 4.02 -2.85 -8.41
CA VAL A 170 4.16 -4.23 -8.83
C VAL A 170 4.05 -5.17 -7.62
N ALA A 171 3.35 -6.29 -7.78
CA ALA A 171 3.12 -7.26 -6.70
C ALA A 171 3.92 -8.55 -6.92
N GLY A 172 4.57 -9.05 -5.86
CA GLY A 172 5.49 -10.18 -5.91
C GLY A 172 6.14 -10.46 -4.55
N PHE A 173 6.99 -11.49 -4.50
CA PHE A 173 7.76 -11.80 -3.30
C PHE A 173 9.15 -11.17 -3.31
N GLU A 174 9.74 -10.99 -4.50
CA GLU A 174 11.06 -10.39 -4.69
C GLU A 174 11.03 -9.47 -5.89
N PHE A 175 11.68 -8.32 -5.75
CA PHE A 175 11.70 -7.26 -6.76
C PHE A 175 13.13 -7.00 -7.19
N ARG A 176 13.34 -6.82 -8.48
CA ARG A 176 14.59 -6.33 -9.05
C ARG A 176 14.38 -4.90 -9.51
N VAL A 177 15.25 -4.02 -9.04
CA VAL A 177 15.28 -2.61 -9.43
C VAL A 177 16.48 -2.40 -10.34
N VAL A 178 16.26 -1.77 -11.48
CA VAL A 178 17.28 -1.57 -12.52
C VAL A 178 17.40 -0.08 -12.81
N ALA A 179 18.62 0.46 -12.74
CA ALA A 179 18.90 1.84 -13.11
C ALA A 179 18.62 2.08 -14.60
N LYS A 180 17.91 3.17 -14.94
CA LYS A 180 17.70 3.55 -16.34
C LYS A 180 19.00 4.02 -17.00
N THR A 181 19.10 3.82 -18.31
CA THR A 181 20.38 3.87 -19.04
C THR A 181 20.89 5.26 -19.43
N GLN A 182 20.20 6.36 -19.10
CA GLN A 182 20.58 7.71 -19.53
C GLN A 182 20.22 8.81 -18.52
N LEU A 183 20.89 8.80 -17.36
CA LEU A 183 20.74 9.87 -16.38
C LEU A 183 21.84 10.93 -16.58
N ILE A 184 21.41 12.15 -16.93
CA ILE A 184 22.26 13.34 -17.12
C ILE A 184 22.74 13.88 -15.77
N GLU A 185 21.93 13.72 -14.72
CA GLU A 185 22.22 14.09 -13.34
C GLU A 185 21.87 12.96 -12.37
N ASP A 186 22.42 13.02 -11.16
CA ASP A 186 22.04 12.12 -10.08
C ASP A 186 20.55 12.31 -9.76
N LYS A 187 19.78 11.22 -9.83
CA LYS A 187 18.36 11.24 -9.46
C LYS A 187 18.08 10.37 -8.25
N THR A 188 17.06 10.76 -7.50
CA THR A 188 16.59 10.01 -6.34
C THR A 188 15.13 9.63 -6.51
N ALA A 189 14.76 8.46 -6.01
CA ALA A 189 13.41 7.96 -5.96
C ALA A 189 13.21 7.19 -4.65
N THR A 190 11.96 6.92 -4.29
CA THR A 190 11.62 6.06 -3.16
C THR A 190 10.90 4.82 -3.64
N ILE A 191 11.16 3.70 -2.95
CA ILE A 191 10.46 2.45 -3.16
C ILE A 191 9.74 2.11 -1.87
N THR A 192 8.42 2.14 -1.91
CA THR A 192 7.58 1.74 -0.78
C THR A 192 7.16 0.29 -0.96
N VAL A 193 7.55 -0.56 -0.03
CA VAL A 193 7.15 -1.97 0.01
C VAL A 193 6.06 -2.14 1.05
N ILE A 194 4.93 -2.71 0.65
CA ILE A 194 3.76 -2.97 1.49
C ILE A 194 3.57 -4.48 1.56
N ALA A 195 3.42 -5.04 2.76
CA ALA A 195 3.02 -6.43 2.94
C ALA A 195 1.50 -6.56 2.80
N ASN A 196 1.04 -7.34 1.84
CA ASN A 196 -0.37 -7.39 1.48
C ASN A 196 -1.24 -8.09 2.54
N GLU A 197 -0.68 -9.04 3.30
CA GLU A 197 -1.42 -9.74 4.36
C GLU A 197 -1.41 -8.99 5.70
N THR A 198 -0.30 -8.31 6.02
CA THR A 198 -0.10 -7.69 7.34
C THR A 198 -0.26 -6.16 7.35
N GLY A 199 -0.39 -5.52 6.19
CA GLY A 199 -0.50 -4.05 6.07
C GLY A 199 0.78 -3.26 6.39
N GLY A 200 1.77 -3.88 7.04
CA GLY A 200 3.05 -3.25 7.33
C GLY A 200 3.74 -2.73 6.07
N SER A 201 4.38 -1.58 6.17
CA SER A 201 5.08 -0.95 5.05
C SER A 201 6.49 -0.48 5.45
N ILE A 202 7.36 -0.37 4.46
CA ILE A 202 8.72 0.16 4.61
C ILE A 202 9.11 0.93 3.35
N THR A 203 9.75 2.08 3.53
CA THR A 203 10.28 2.89 2.44
C THR A 203 11.78 2.71 2.33
N VAL A 204 12.24 2.45 1.10
CA VAL A 204 13.64 2.32 0.71
C VAL A 204 14.01 3.53 -0.13
N ASN A 205 15.11 4.19 0.22
CA ASN A 205 15.65 5.29 -0.57
C ASN A 205 16.49 4.73 -1.73
N LEU A 206 16.22 5.18 -2.95
CA LEU A 206 16.95 4.83 -4.15
C LEU A 206 17.68 6.07 -4.69
N THR A 207 18.98 5.95 -4.89
CA THR A 207 19.80 6.96 -5.57
C THR A 207 20.42 6.31 -6.80
N VAL A 208 20.23 6.91 -7.97
CA VAL A 208 20.89 6.46 -9.20
C VAL A 208 21.85 7.57 -9.64
N LYS A 209 23.13 7.21 -9.73
CA LYS A 209 24.20 8.14 -10.14
C LYS A 209 24.16 8.38 -11.64
N LYS A 210 24.61 9.57 -12.04
CA LYS A 210 24.78 9.93 -13.46
C LYS A 210 25.70 8.93 -14.17
N ALA A 211 25.44 8.72 -15.45
CA ALA A 211 26.30 7.90 -16.28
C ALA A 211 27.70 8.52 -16.39
N THR A 212 28.71 7.94 -15.76
CA THR A 212 30.12 8.24 -16.08
C THR A 212 30.53 7.37 -17.25
N THR A 213 30.45 7.92 -18.47
CA THR A 213 31.11 7.29 -19.62
C THR A 213 32.60 7.30 -19.34
N ALA A 214 33.20 6.12 -19.19
CA ALA A 214 34.65 6.00 -19.16
C ALA A 214 35.18 6.46 -20.53
N THR A 215 35.82 7.62 -20.59
CA THR A 215 36.68 7.97 -21.72
C THR A 215 37.86 7.00 -21.74
N LEU A 216 37.97 6.22 -22.81
CA LEU A 216 39.12 5.36 -23.11
C LEU A 216 40.38 6.19 -23.35
#